data_AF-A0AAE2YEZ9-F1
#
_entry.id   AF-A0AAE2YEZ9-F1
#
_cell.length_a   1.000
_cell.length_b   1.000
_cell.length_c   1.000
_cell.angle_alpha   90.00
_cell.angle_beta   90.00
_cell.angle_gamma   90.00
#
_symmetry.space_group_name_H-M   'P 1'
#
loop_
_entity.id
_entity.type
_entity.pdbx_description
1 polymer ?
#
loop_
_entity_poly.entity_id
_entity_poly.type
_entity_poly.pdbx_seq_one_letter_code
_entity_poly.pdbx_strand_id
1 'polypeptide(L)' 'HSRKVTRSEGKRYAKSVGMPYIEASARTGKNVNEVFWTIASLIAKK' A
#
# COMPACT_ATOMS: atom_id res chain seq x y z
N HIS A 1 -10.89 2.88 16.04
CA HIS A 1 -9.79 2.19 15.35
C HIS A 1 -8.55 3.08 15.48
N SER A 2 -7.51 2.64 16.20
CA SER A 2 -6.27 3.40 16.38
C SER A 2 -5.16 2.82 15.50
N ARG A 3 -4.41 3.68 14.81
CA ARG A 3 -3.29 3.26 13.96
C ARG A 3 -2.22 2.63 14.84
N LYS A 4 -1.91 1.35 14.61
CA LYS A 4 -0.89 0.60 15.37
C LYS A 4 0.51 0.69 14.78
N VAL A 5 0.61 0.96 13.49
CA VAL A 5 1.88 1.00 12.73
C VAL A 5 2.07 2.41 12.17
N THR A 6 3.26 2.97 12.33
CA THR A 6 3.56 4.29 11.76
C THR A 6 3.78 4.22 10.26
N ARG A 7 3.58 5.34 9.55
CA ARG A 7 3.89 5.43 8.12
C ARG A 7 5.34 5.08 7.81
N SER A 8 6.25 5.51 8.67
CA SER A 8 7.68 5.30 8.46
C SER A 8 8.05 3.83 8.61
N GLU A 9 7.44 3.13 9.57
CA GLU A 9 7.63 1.69 9.79
C GLU A 9 7.12 0.85 8.62
N GLY A 10 5.88 1.08 8.19
CA GLY A 10 5.33 0.39 7.02
C GLY A 10 6.15 0.63 5.74
N LYS A 11 6.59 1.87 5.52
CA LYS A 11 7.46 2.21 4.37
C LYS A 11 8.83 1.54 4.44
N ARG A 12 9.45 1.47 5.62
CA ARG A 12 10.74 0.77 5.82
C ARG A 12 10.60 -0.71 5.50
N TYR A 13 9.54 -1.36 6.00
CA TYR A 13 9.31 -2.78 5.76
C TYR A 13 9.04 -3.09 4.28
N ALA A 14 8.17 -2.32 3.61
CA ALA A 14 7.91 -2.48 2.19
C ALA A 14 9.20 -2.39 1.36
N LYS A 15 10.09 -1.44 1.69
CA LYS A 15 11.42 -1.32 1.07
C LYS A 15 12.28 -2.56 1.33
N SER A 16 12.29 -3.13 2.53
CA SER A 16 13.13 -4.30 2.85
C SER A 16 12.70 -5.57 2.13
N VAL A 17 11.42 -5.69 1.75
CA VAL A 17 10.90 -6.84 0.98
C VAL A 17 10.75 -6.56 -0.52
N GLY A 18 11.21 -5.39 -1.00
CA GLY A 18 11.15 -5.03 -2.41
C GLY A 18 9.74 -4.77 -2.94
N MET A 19 8.80 -4.37 -2.09
CA MET A 19 7.39 -4.13 -2.45
C MET A 19 7.02 -2.64 -2.44
N PRO A 20 6.07 -2.20 -3.30
CA PRO A 20 5.50 -0.86 -3.21
C PRO A 20 4.75 -0.64 -1.89
N TYR A 21 4.76 0.60 -1.41
CA TYR A 21 4.06 1.01 -0.18
C TYR A 21 2.88 1.93 -0.48
N ILE A 22 1.68 1.55 -0.02
CA ILE A 22 0.45 2.37 -0.09
C ILE A 22 -0.31 2.20 1.23
N GLU A 23 -0.74 3.30 1.86
CA GLU A 23 -1.78 3.26 2.91
C GLU A 23 -3.15 3.43 2.26
N ALA A 24 -4.12 2.59 2.61
CA ALA A 24 -5.51 2.71 2.18
C ALA A 24 -6.49 2.61 3.35
N SER A 25 -7.72 3.11 3.16
CA SER A 25 -8.82 3.03 4.11
C SER A 25 -10.08 2.59 3.39
N ALA A 26 -10.46 1.32 3.58
CA ALA A 26 -11.71 0.78 3.01
C ALA A 26 -12.94 1.52 3.54
N ARG A 27 -12.91 1.99 4.80
CA ARG A 27 -14.03 2.73 5.42
C ARG A 27 -14.32 4.06 4.71
N THR A 28 -13.28 4.75 4.24
CA THR A 28 -13.41 6.09 3.63
C THR A 28 -13.15 6.08 2.13
N GLY A 29 -12.92 4.91 1.52
CA GLY A 29 -12.50 4.77 0.13
C GLY A 29 -11.11 5.34 -0.20
N LYS A 30 -10.33 5.78 0.80
CA LYS A 30 -9.04 6.44 0.54
C LYS A 30 -8.05 5.44 -0.03
N ASN A 31 -7.46 5.80 -1.17
CA ASN A 31 -6.41 5.05 -1.86
C ASN A 31 -6.80 3.61 -2.29
N VAL A 32 -8.09 3.26 -2.26
CA VAL A 32 -8.54 1.88 -2.56
C VAL A 32 -8.33 1.57 -4.04
N ASN A 33 -8.68 2.48 -4.94
CA ASN A 33 -8.50 2.29 -6.38
C ASN A 33 -7.02 2.19 -6.74
N GLU A 34 -6.18 2.99 -6.09
CA GLU A 34 -4.74 3.05 -6.28
C GLU A 34 -4.05 1.74 -5.90
N VAL A 35 -4.55 1.03 -4.88
CA VAL A 35 -4.09 -0.32 -4.54
C VAL A 35 -4.37 -1.28 -5.71
N PHE A 36 -5.59 -1.31 -6.22
CA PHE A 36 -5.94 -2.20 -7.34
C PHE A 36 -5.15 -1.87 -8.61
N TRP A 37 -5.03 -0.60 -8.97
CA TRP A 37 -4.24 -0.17 -10.13
C TRP A 37 -2.75 -0.50 -10.00
N THR A 38 -2.19 -0.37 -8.79
CA THR A 38 -0.78 -0.71 -8.53
C THR A 38 -0.57 -2.20 -8.75
N ILE A 39 -1.44 -3.06 -8.20
CA ILE A 39 -1.35 -4.51 -8.37
C ILE A 39 -1.50 -4.89 -9.85
N ALA A 40 -2.54 -4.36 -10.53
CA ALA A 40 -2.76 -4.63 -11.95
C ALA A 40 -1.55 -4.22 -12.81
N SER A 41 -0.96 -3.05 -12.53
CA SER A 41 0.23 -2.57 -13.22
C SER A 41 1.47 -3.44 -12.98
N LEU A 42 1.64 -3.98 -11.78
CA LEU A 42 2.76 -4.90 -11.47
C LEU A 42 2.62 -6.22 -12.23
N ILE A 43 1.39 -6.71 -12.40
CA ILE A 43 1.11 -7.93 -13.16
C ILE A 43 1.28 -7.67 -14.66
N ALA A 44 0.75 -6.58 -15.19
CA ALA A 44 0.80 -6.25 -16.61
C ALA A 44 2.20 -5.87 -17.13
N LYS A 45 3.12 -5.49 -16.24
CA LYS A 45 4.53 -5.18 -16.59
C LYS A 45 5.44 -6.42 -16.64
N LYS A 46 4.91 -7.61 -16.33
CA LYS A 46 5.57 -8.90 -16.57
C LYS A 46 5.15 -9.46 -17.91
#